data_AF-A0A1G9AK45-F1
#
_entry.id   AF-A0A1G9AK45-F1
#
_cell.length_a   1.000
_cell.length_b   1.000
_cell.length_c   1.000
_cell.angle_alpha   90.00
_cell.angle_beta   90.00
_cell.angle_gamma   90.00
#
_symmetry.space_group_name_H-M   'P 1'
#
loop_
_entity.id
_entity.type
_entity.pdbx_description
1 polymer ?
#
loop_
_entity_poly.entity_id
_entity_poly.type
_entity_poly.pdbx_seq_one_letter_code
_entity_poly.pdbx_strand_id
1 'polypeptide(L)'
;MYSVYPVHSVYPILRSSTFVPVIRNDERTHNQMFRQMYREITGQEVTGVSNEVPEQADSYISGLQKAFQGELSAVEKYRKIWFGLPYGVYKDTLYGIILDEQKHAAKYNNLLIQNSAAKR
;
A
#
# COMPACT_ATOMS: atom_id res chain seq x y z
N MET A 1 29.31 12.57 4.23
CA MET A 1 29.38 12.42 5.70
C MET A 1 27.95 12.50 6.23
N TYR A 2 27.30 11.36 6.44
CA TYR A 2 25.90 11.32 6.87
C TYR A 2 25.85 11.64 8.37
N SER A 3 25.15 12.72 8.73
CA SER A 3 24.96 13.12 10.12
C SER A 3 24.01 12.14 10.80
N VAL A 4 24.51 11.43 11.81
CA VAL A 4 23.74 10.56 12.70
C VAL A 4 22.98 11.45 13.67
N TYR A 5 21.68 11.60 13.51
CA TYR A 5 20.84 12.31 14.48
C TYR A 5 20.57 11.41 15.70
N PRO A 6 20.69 11.92 16.94
CA PRO A 6 20.37 11.17 18.14
C PRO A 6 18.85 11.02 18.25
N VAL A 7 18.36 9.79 18.22
CA VAL A 7 16.92 9.49 18.39
C VAL A 7 16.61 9.48 19.88
N HIS A 8 16.26 10.64 20.43
CA HIS A 8 15.65 10.70 21.75
C HIS A 8 14.22 10.17 21.69
N SER A 9 13.99 9.15 22.53
CA SER A 9 12.77 8.39 22.75
C SER A 9 11.59 9.28 23.16
N VAL A 10 10.64 9.50 22.27
CA VAL A 10 9.28 10.00 22.60
C VAL A 10 8.26 9.34 21.66
N TYR A 11 7.62 8.30 22.21
CA TYR A 11 6.29 7.75 21.89
C TYR A 11 6.02 7.02 20.54
N PRO A 12 5.68 5.71 20.57
CA PRO A 12 5.34 4.91 19.38
C PRO A 12 4.00 5.28 18.71
N ILE A 13 3.12 6.03 19.41
CA ILE A 13 1.76 6.39 18.93
C ILE A 13 1.80 7.55 17.91
N LEU A 14 2.77 8.45 18.02
CA LEU A 14 2.85 9.65 17.16
C LEU A 14 3.45 9.37 15.77
N ARG A 15 4.13 8.24 15.57
CA ARG A 15 4.84 7.95 14.31
C ARG A 15 4.03 7.13 13.31
N SER A 16 3.09 6.31 13.77
CA SER A 16 2.20 5.56 12.88
C SER A 16 1.15 6.43 12.20
N SER A 17 0.79 7.56 12.80
CA SER A 17 -0.26 8.45 12.29
C SER A 17 0.13 9.21 11.02
N THR A 18 1.41 9.26 10.65
CA THR A 18 1.88 10.16 9.59
C THR A 18 1.76 9.58 8.18
N PHE A 19 1.97 8.27 7.98
CA PHE A 19 1.95 7.67 6.64
C PHE A 19 0.66 6.89 6.33
N VAL A 20 -0.12 6.42 7.31
CA VAL A 20 -1.39 5.70 7.02
C VAL A 20 -2.35 6.56 6.18
N PRO A 21 -2.54 7.86 6.46
CA PRO A 21 -3.35 8.73 5.61
C PRO A 21 -2.77 8.90 4.20
N VAL A 22 -1.44 8.90 4.07
CA VAL A 22 -0.73 9.01 2.79
C VAL A 22 -0.96 7.75 1.96
N ILE A 23 -0.73 6.56 2.54
CA ILE A 23 -1.01 5.28 1.88
C ILE A 23 -2.47 5.23 1.43
N ARG A 24 -3.42 5.59 2.30
CA ARG A 24 -4.84 5.63 1.92
C ARG A 24 -5.15 6.54 0.74
N ASN A 25 -4.42 7.64 0.57
CA ASN A 25 -4.58 8.53 -0.57
C ASN A 25 -3.95 7.94 -1.83
N ASP A 26 -2.76 7.34 -1.70
CA ASP A 26 -2.10 6.60 -2.79
C ASP A 26 -3.06 5.50 -3.31
N GLU A 27 -3.68 4.71 -2.43
CA GLU A 27 -4.67 3.66 -2.80
C GLU A 27 -5.88 4.20 -3.59
N ARG A 28 -6.36 5.39 -3.23
CA ARG A 28 -7.47 6.04 -3.96
C ARG A 28 -7.03 6.44 -5.36
N THR A 29 -5.83 6.97 -5.49
CA THR A 29 -5.23 7.31 -6.78
C THR A 29 -4.99 6.06 -7.62
N HIS A 30 -4.47 4.97 -7.03
CA HIS A 30 -4.31 3.70 -7.73
C HIS A 30 -5.65 3.16 -8.23
N ASN A 31 -6.71 3.22 -7.41
CA ASN A 31 -8.06 2.81 -7.85
C ASN A 31 -8.55 3.62 -9.06
N GLN A 32 -8.33 4.94 -9.05
CA GLN A 32 -8.66 5.81 -10.18
C GLN A 32 -7.87 5.42 -11.44
N MET A 33 -6.57 5.18 -11.30
CA MET A 33 -5.71 4.73 -12.40
C MET A 33 -6.18 3.39 -12.97
N PHE A 34 -6.51 2.40 -12.11
CA PHE A 34 -7.04 1.11 -12.58
C PHE A 34 -8.35 1.25 -13.33
N ARG A 35 -9.28 2.08 -12.84
CA ARG A 35 -10.56 2.34 -13.52
C ARG A 35 -10.35 3.01 -14.87
N GLN A 36 -9.46 3.99 -14.94
CA GLN A 36 -9.11 4.67 -16.18
C GLN A 36 -8.49 3.70 -17.19
N MET A 37 -7.47 2.94 -16.79
CA MET A 37 -6.83 1.95 -17.66
C MET A 37 -7.84 0.91 -18.16
N TYR A 38 -8.69 0.38 -17.28
CA TYR A 38 -9.72 -0.58 -17.65
C TYR A 38 -10.65 -0.03 -18.72
N ARG A 39 -11.15 1.20 -18.54
CA ARG A 39 -12.01 1.86 -19.52
C ARG A 39 -11.31 2.10 -20.84
N GLU A 40 -10.09 2.60 -20.82
CA GLU A 40 -9.36 2.92 -22.04
C GLU A 40 -8.99 1.65 -22.84
N ILE A 41 -8.77 0.52 -22.16
CA ILE A 41 -8.46 -0.77 -22.81
C ILE A 41 -9.74 -1.47 -23.31
N THR A 42 -10.84 -1.41 -22.57
CA THR A 42 -12.04 -2.25 -22.84
C THR A 42 -13.23 -1.48 -23.41
N GLY A 43 -13.23 -0.16 -23.30
CA GLY A 43 -14.40 0.69 -23.56
C GLY A 43 -15.51 0.60 -22.49
N GLN A 44 -15.30 -0.17 -21.42
CA GLN A 44 -16.30 -0.38 -20.37
C GLN A 44 -15.97 0.40 -19.09
N GLU A 45 -17.00 0.93 -18.43
CA GLU A 45 -16.86 1.56 -17.12
C GLU A 45 -17.08 0.52 -16.01
N VAL A 46 -16.23 0.55 -14.98
CA VAL A 46 -16.44 -0.28 -13.78
C VAL A 46 -17.60 0.32 -12.98
N THR A 47 -18.77 -0.29 -13.05
CA THR A 47 -19.95 0.13 -12.29
C THR A 47 -20.04 -0.61 -10.96
N GLY A 48 -20.58 0.06 -9.93
CA GLY A 48 -20.73 -0.49 -8.58
C GLY A 48 -19.65 -0.07 -7.58
N VAL A 49 -19.99 -0.21 -6.31
CA VAL A 49 -19.09 -0.04 -5.16
C VAL A 49 -18.58 -1.44 -4.78
N SER A 50 -17.33 -1.55 -4.32
CA SER A 50 -16.85 -2.83 -3.80
C SER A 50 -17.79 -3.30 -2.68
N ASN A 51 -18.26 -4.55 -2.79
CA ASN A 51 -19.03 -5.20 -1.74
C ASN A 51 -18.12 -5.83 -0.67
N GLU A 52 -16.81 -5.64 -0.76
CA GLU A 52 -15.88 -6.08 0.26
C GLU A 52 -16.16 -5.34 1.56
N VAL A 53 -16.65 -6.08 2.55
CA VAL A 53 -16.80 -5.57 3.91
C VAL A 53 -15.39 -5.36 4.46
N PRO A 54 -15.04 -4.15 4.93
CA PRO A 54 -13.75 -3.92 5.56
C PRO A 54 -13.60 -4.87 6.74
N GLU A 55 -12.61 -5.75 6.66
CA GLU A 55 -12.36 -6.70 7.74
C GLU A 55 -11.88 -5.93 8.97
N GLN A 56 -12.62 -6.03 10.07
CA GLN A 56 -12.22 -5.35 11.31
C GLN A 56 -10.98 -6.06 11.88
N ALA A 57 -9.97 -5.28 12.25
CA ALA A 57 -8.81 -5.79 12.94
C ALA A 57 -9.07 -5.82 14.44
N ASP A 58 -8.77 -6.96 15.08
CA ASP A 58 -8.96 -7.14 16.54
C ASP A 58 -8.02 -6.26 17.38
N SER A 59 -6.94 -5.76 16.78
CA SER A 59 -5.95 -4.91 17.43
C SER A 59 -5.20 -4.05 16.41
N TYR A 60 -4.51 -3.03 16.90
CA TYR A 60 -3.63 -2.22 16.07
C TYR A 60 -2.54 -3.07 15.37
N ILE A 61 -1.88 -3.98 16.11
CA ILE A 61 -0.81 -4.82 15.54
C ILE A 61 -1.35 -5.81 14.50
N SER A 62 -2.49 -6.45 14.78
CA SER A 62 -3.11 -7.33 13.78
C SER A 62 -3.57 -6.55 12.55
N GLY A 63 -4.03 -5.30 12.73
CA GLY A 63 -4.32 -4.39 11.62
C GLY A 63 -3.10 -4.09 10.75
N LEU A 64 -1.94 -3.81 11.37
CA LEU A 64 -0.68 -3.61 10.64
C LEU A 64 -0.21 -4.88 9.91
N GLN A 65 -0.37 -6.05 10.51
CA GLN A 65 -0.03 -7.34 9.89
C GLN A 65 -0.92 -7.63 8.69
N LYS A 66 -2.24 -7.41 8.83
CA LYS A 66 -3.20 -7.54 7.73
C LYS A 66 -2.88 -6.57 6.60
N ALA A 67 -2.60 -5.31 6.91
CA ALA A 67 -2.23 -4.31 5.92
C ALA A 67 -0.94 -4.70 5.18
N PHE A 68 0.13 -5.06 5.90
CA PHE A 68 1.37 -5.56 5.32
C PHE A 68 1.15 -6.73 4.34
N GLN A 69 0.37 -7.73 4.76
CA GLN A 69 0.07 -8.87 3.89
C GLN A 69 -0.82 -8.48 2.69
N GLY A 70 -1.71 -7.50 2.88
CA GLY A 70 -2.50 -6.89 1.82
C GLY A 70 -1.61 -6.29 0.74
N GLU A 71 -0.60 -5.51 1.11
CA GLU A 71 0.34 -4.89 0.16
C GLU A 71 1.14 -5.95 -0.61
N LEU A 72 1.61 -7.02 0.05
CA LEU A 72 2.29 -8.12 -0.62
C LEU A 72 1.36 -8.84 -1.61
N SER A 73 0.12 -9.07 -1.22
CA SER A 73 -0.89 -9.69 -2.09
C SER A 73 -1.23 -8.80 -3.29
N ALA A 74 -1.24 -7.47 -3.10
CA ALA A 74 -1.40 -6.49 -4.17
C ALA A 74 -0.25 -6.58 -5.18
N VAL A 75 1.01 -6.62 -4.72
CA VAL A 75 2.18 -6.85 -5.58
C VAL A 75 2.02 -8.12 -6.41
N GLU A 76 1.64 -9.24 -5.80
CA GLU A 76 1.44 -10.51 -6.52
C GLU A 76 0.34 -10.43 -7.58
N LYS A 77 -0.79 -9.79 -7.23
CA LYS A 77 -1.93 -9.59 -8.13
C LYS A 77 -1.56 -8.68 -9.31
N TYR A 78 -0.98 -7.53 -9.01
CA TYR A 78 -0.64 -6.52 -10.02
C TYR A 78 0.47 -6.98 -10.94
N ARG A 79 1.45 -7.77 -10.44
CA ARG A 79 2.45 -8.39 -11.30
C ARG A 79 1.83 -9.28 -12.37
N LYS A 80 0.77 -10.05 -12.04
CA LYS A 80 0.06 -10.89 -13.03
C LYS A 80 -0.59 -10.04 -14.13
N ILE A 81 -1.25 -8.93 -13.74
CA ILE A 81 -1.84 -7.99 -14.69
C ILE A 81 -0.74 -7.36 -15.56
N TRP A 82 0.37 -6.95 -14.95
CA TRP A 82 1.51 -6.33 -15.64
C TRP A 82 2.09 -7.23 -16.74
N PHE A 83 2.17 -8.55 -16.51
CA PHE A 83 2.59 -9.51 -17.55
C PHE A 83 1.61 -9.59 -18.73
N GLY A 84 0.32 -9.32 -18.51
CA GLY A 84 -0.71 -9.33 -19.55
C GLY A 84 -0.82 -8.03 -20.35
N LEU A 85 -0.20 -6.93 -19.89
CA LEU A 85 -0.28 -5.64 -20.58
C LEU A 85 0.74 -5.52 -21.72
N PRO A 86 0.35 -4.92 -22.87
CA PRO A 86 1.29 -4.55 -23.93
C PRO A 86 2.28 -3.50 -23.43
N TYR A 87 3.42 -3.37 -24.12
CA TYR A 87 4.39 -2.32 -23.80
C TYR A 87 3.78 -0.92 -23.97
N GLY A 88 4.15 -0.01 -23.06
CA GLY A 88 3.73 1.39 -23.08
C GLY A 88 3.09 1.86 -21.78
N VAL A 89 2.35 2.96 -21.88
CA VAL A 89 1.88 3.76 -20.74
C VAL A 89 1.15 2.96 -19.67
N TYR A 90 0.33 1.96 -20.02
CA TYR A 90 -0.40 1.15 -19.04
C TYR A 90 0.52 0.22 -18.26
N LYS A 91 1.52 -0.35 -18.94
CA LYS A 91 2.52 -1.22 -18.31
C LYS A 91 3.42 -0.41 -17.37
N ASP A 92 3.79 0.80 -17.76
CA ASP A 92 4.59 1.72 -16.94
C ASP A 92 3.80 2.24 -15.73
N THR A 93 2.54 2.62 -15.94
CA THR A 93 1.61 3.02 -14.87
C THR A 93 1.47 1.92 -13.82
N LEU A 94 1.18 0.69 -14.26
CA LEU A 94 1.03 -0.43 -13.34
C LEU A 94 2.35 -0.80 -12.66
N TYR A 95 3.49 -0.63 -13.32
CA TYR A 95 4.79 -0.80 -12.68
C TYR A 95 5.01 0.22 -11.55
N GLY A 96 4.63 1.49 -11.77
CA GLY A 96 4.63 2.53 -10.73
C GLY A 96 3.78 2.13 -9.51
N ILE A 97 2.56 1.62 -9.73
CA ILE A 97 1.69 1.12 -8.66
C ILE A 97 2.38 -0.02 -7.90
N ILE A 98 2.98 -0.99 -8.58
CA ILE A 98 3.71 -2.10 -7.93
C ILE A 98 4.85 -1.59 -7.03
N LEU A 99 5.59 -0.55 -7.47
CA LEU A 99 6.64 0.06 -6.67
C LEU A 99 6.08 0.77 -5.43
N ASP A 100 4.91 1.41 -5.55
CA ASP A 100 4.21 2.00 -4.42
C ASP A 100 3.79 0.93 -3.40
N GLU A 101 3.27 -0.22 -3.83
CA GLU A 101 2.89 -1.29 -2.88
C GLU A 101 4.09 -1.89 -2.16
N GLN A 102 5.24 -2.02 -2.84
CA GLN A 102 6.48 -2.40 -2.17
C GLN A 102 6.91 -1.37 -1.13
N LYS A 103 6.79 -0.07 -1.45
CA LYS A 103 7.03 1.04 -0.52
C LYS A 103 6.04 1.00 0.65
N HIS A 104 4.77 0.67 0.44
CA HIS A 104 3.75 0.52 1.48
C HIS A 104 4.07 -0.65 2.41
N ALA A 105 4.38 -1.83 1.85
CA ALA A 105 4.80 -3.01 2.60
C ALA A 105 6.02 -2.70 3.49
N ALA A 106 7.01 -1.98 2.96
CA ALA A 106 8.19 -1.56 3.73
C ALA A 106 7.83 -0.64 4.92
N LYS A 107 6.89 0.30 4.73
CA LYS A 107 6.40 1.17 5.81
C LYS A 107 5.68 0.38 6.90
N TYR A 108 4.80 -0.54 6.54
CA TYR A 108 4.10 -1.38 7.53
C TYR A 108 5.07 -2.31 8.27
N ASN A 109 6.03 -2.91 7.57
CA ASN A 109 7.07 -3.71 8.22
C ASN A 109 7.89 -2.89 9.23
N ASN A 110 8.25 -1.65 8.88
CA ASN A 110 8.95 -0.75 9.79
C ASN A 110 8.16 -0.49 11.09
N LEU A 111 6.84 -0.29 10.99
CA LEU A 111 6.00 -0.16 12.19
C LEU A 111 5.94 -1.43 13.04
N LEU A 112 5.82 -2.59 12.41
CA LEU A 112 5.78 -3.88 13.12
C LEU A 112 7.09 -4.09 13.90
N ILE A 113 8.23 -3.76 13.30
CA ILE A 113 9.54 -3.76 13.97
C ILE A 113 9.56 -2.79 15.15
N GLN A 114 9.10 -1.54 14.98
CA GLN A 114 9.07 -0.56 16.06
C GLN A 114 8.18 -1.01 17.24
N ASN A 115 7.02 -1.59 16.95
CA ASN A 115 6.08 -2.04 17.98
C ASN A 115 6.50 -3.33 18.67
N SER A 116 7.31 -4.18 18.02
CA SER A 116 7.90 -5.36 18.66
C SER A 116 9.10 -5.01 19.54
N ALA A 117 9.91 -4.02 19.13
CA ALA A 117 11.01 -3.51 19.93
C ALA A 117 10.54 -2.78 21.20
N ALA A 118 9.41 -2.07 21.13
CA ALA A 118 8.82 -1.36 22.29
C ALA A 118 8.21 -2.30 23.36
N LYS A 119 8.07 -3.60 23.08
CA LYS A 119 7.57 -4.62 24.04
C LYS A 119 8.69 -5.34 24.80
N ARG A 120 9.96 -5.03 24.52
CA ARG A 120 11.12 -5.53 25.26
C ARG A 120 11.59 -4.49 26.26
#